data_AF-A0A355DNB4-F1
#
_entry.id   AF-A0A355DNB4-F1
#
_cell.length_a   1.000
_cell.length_b   1.000
_cell.length_c   1.000
_cell.angle_alpha   90.00
_cell.angle_beta   90.00
_cell.angle_gamma   90.00
#
_symmetry.space_group_name_H-M   'P 1'
#
loop_
_entity.id
_entity.type
_entity.pdbx_description
1 polymer ?
#
loop_
_entity_poly.entity_id
_entity_poly.type
_entity_poly.pdbx_seq_one_letter_code
_entity_poly.pdbx_strand_id
1 'polypeptide(L)'
;MTDPIVTVATAEILKLAFNEFIKTSAGETAKKLTGEALTKASELRQKVVSWFNKKQDLKAENAIAAIQEQGSLEPLNKLTTYLDNEMETDPIFAQDLRKLAQQIINIQNTNQEQVQFGEMKQLNRDNSKGTQIQAKRIDRIGDDYTK
;
A
#
# COMPACT_ATOMS: atom_id res chain seq x y z
N MET A 1 -2.08 -28.48 -10.54
CA MET A 1 -2.75 -27.17 -10.75
C MET A 1 -1.79 -26.12 -10.21
N THR A 2 -1.03 -25.47 -11.08
CA THR A 2 -0.22 -24.31 -10.68
C THR A 2 -1.18 -23.14 -10.63
N ASP A 3 -1.50 -22.66 -9.42
CA ASP A 3 -2.09 -21.35 -9.26
C ASP A 3 -1.30 -20.36 -10.13
N PRO A 4 -1.95 -19.50 -10.94
CA PRO A 4 -1.23 -18.50 -11.68
C PRO A 4 -0.55 -17.61 -10.65
N ILE A 5 0.77 -17.75 -10.48
CA ILE A 5 1.57 -16.72 -9.85
C ILE A 5 1.32 -15.50 -10.71
N VAL A 6 0.50 -14.56 -10.22
CA VAL A 6 0.31 -13.26 -10.85
C VAL A 6 1.72 -12.71 -11.02
N THR A 7 2.19 -12.71 -12.27
CA THR A 7 3.56 -12.35 -12.55
C THR A 7 3.64 -10.85 -12.43
N VAL A 8 4.11 -10.38 -11.26
CA VAL A 8 4.31 -8.95 -11.03
C VAL A 8 5.35 -8.47 -12.03
N ALA A 9 4.96 -7.50 -12.86
CA ALA A 9 5.83 -6.92 -13.88
C ALA A 9 6.99 -6.17 -13.22
N THR A 10 8.15 -6.17 -13.87
CA THR A 10 9.38 -5.53 -13.39
C THR A 10 9.17 -4.05 -13.04
N ALA A 11 8.40 -3.33 -13.88
CA ALA A 11 8.02 -1.94 -13.62
C ALA A 11 7.24 -1.77 -12.31
N GLU A 12 6.31 -2.69 -12.01
CA GLU A 12 5.53 -2.67 -10.77
C GLU A 12 6.38 -3.01 -9.55
N ILE A 13 7.33 -3.95 -9.68
CA ILE A 13 8.32 -4.26 -8.64
C ILE A 13 9.13 -3.00 -8.28
N LEU A 14 9.65 -2.29 -9.28
CA LEU A 14 10.43 -1.08 -9.06
C LEU A 14 9.60 0.08 -8.52
N LYS A 15 8.35 0.24 -8.98
CA LYS A 15 7.42 1.18 -8.35
C LYS A 15 7.25 0.84 -6.87
N LEU A 16 6.93 -0.39 -6.50
CA LEU A 16 6.78 -0.77 -5.09
C LEU A 16 8.03 -0.48 -4.26
N ALA A 17 9.23 -0.68 -4.82
CA ALA A 17 10.51 -0.46 -4.13
C ALA A 17 10.90 1.03 -3.99
N PHE A 18 10.61 1.87 -4.98
CA PHE A 18 11.14 3.23 -5.08
C PHE A 18 10.08 4.35 -5.04
N ASN A 19 8.79 4.04 -5.15
CA ASN A 19 7.72 5.04 -5.26
C ASN A 19 7.67 6.01 -4.06
N GLU A 20 7.90 5.53 -2.84
CA GLU A 20 7.97 6.44 -1.67
C GLU A 20 9.14 7.41 -1.76
N PHE A 21 10.31 6.98 -2.26
CA PHE A 21 11.46 7.86 -2.47
C PHE A 21 11.18 8.91 -3.54
N ILE A 22 10.56 8.51 -4.66
CA ILE A 22 10.17 9.42 -5.74
C ILE A 22 9.16 10.45 -5.24
N LYS A 23 8.13 10.02 -4.52
CA LYS A 23 7.10 10.94 -4.01
C LYS A 23 7.63 11.89 -2.94
N THR A 24 8.44 11.37 -2.01
CA THR A 24 9.04 12.21 -0.95
C THR A 24 10.04 13.23 -1.51
N SER A 25 10.84 12.86 -2.50
CA SER A 25 11.75 13.79 -3.18
C SER A 25 11.03 14.83 -4.02
N ALA A 26 9.86 14.49 -4.60
CA ALA A 26 8.98 15.43 -5.28
C ALA A 26 8.21 16.37 -4.33
N GLY A 27 8.37 16.23 -3.00
CA GLY A 27 7.64 17.01 -2.01
C GLY A 27 6.17 16.62 -1.86
N GLU A 28 5.76 15.47 -2.42
CA GLU A 28 4.40 14.97 -2.33
C GLU A 28 4.11 14.31 -0.98
N THR A 29 3.00 14.70 -0.35
CA THR A 29 2.41 13.98 0.79
C THR A 29 1.63 12.76 0.28
N ALA A 30 2.36 11.72 -0.11
CA ALA A 30 1.77 10.44 -0.45
C ALA A 30 1.01 9.86 0.75
N LYS A 31 -0.10 9.17 0.51
CA LYS A 31 -0.64 8.20 1.48
C LYS A 31 0.45 7.16 1.71
N LYS A 32 1.19 7.32 2.81
CA LYS A 32 2.32 6.48 3.17
C LYS A 32 1.89 5.02 3.13
N LEU A 33 2.76 4.17 2.57
CA LEU A 33 2.71 2.75 2.87
C LEU A 33 2.56 2.54 4.39
N THR A 34 1.73 1.57 4.79
CA THR A 34 1.68 1.18 6.21
C THR A 34 3.07 0.73 6.66
N GLY A 35 3.37 0.82 7.96
CA GLY A 35 4.74 0.55 8.46
C GLY A 35 5.31 -0.81 8.01
N GLU A 36 4.46 -1.84 7.95
CA GLU A 36 4.83 -3.16 7.45
C GLU A 36 5.09 -3.16 5.93
N ALA A 37 4.19 -2.58 5.13
CA ALA A 37 4.38 -2.46 3.69
C ALA A 37 5.63 -1.62 3.34
N LEU A 38 5.92 -0.57 4.12
CA LEU A 38 7.10 0.27 3.97
C LEU A 38 8.39 -0.49 4.27
N THR A 39 8.36 -1.34 5.30
CA THR A 39 9.49 -2.22 5.66
C THR A 39 9.77 -3.19 4.53
N LYS A 40 8.74 -3.86 4.00
CA LYS A 40 8.86 -4.80 2.87
C LYS A 40 9.28 -4.11 1.57
N ALA A 41 8.79 -2.90 1.29
CA ALA A 41 9.26 -2.09 0.17
C ALA A 41 10.73 -1.72 0.31
N SER A 42 11.21 -1.46 1.53
CA SER A 42 12.62 -1.19 1.79
C SER A 42 13.49 -2.43 1.65
N GLU A 43 13.02 -3.60 2.09
CA GLU A 43 13.69 -4.88 1.83
C GLU A 43 13.79 -5.16 0.32
N LEU A 44 12.70 -4.94 -0.42
CA LEU A 44 12.66 -5.11 -1.88
C LEU A 44 13.69 -4.20 -2.56
N ARG A 45 13.72 -2.91 -2.17
CA ARG A 45 14.71 -1.95 -2.66
C ARG A 45 16.14 -2.39 -2.37
N GLN A 46 16.43 -2.77 -1.13
CA GLN A 46 17.76 -3.24 -0.72
C GLN A 46 18.19 -4.47 -1.51
N LYS A 47 17.26 -5.38 -1.83
CA LYS A 47 17.56 -6.57 -2.63
C LYS A 47 17.94 -6.21 -4.07
N VAL A 48 17.23 -5.28 -4.70
CA VAL A 48 17.58 -4.76 -6.04
C VAL A 48 18.94 -4.08 -6.01
N VAL A 49 19.18 -3.16 -5.06
CA VAL A 49 20.47 -2.46 -4.93
C VAL A 49 21.62 -3.42 -4.70
N SER A 50 21.46 -4.37 -3.76
CA SER A 50 22.50 -5.35 -3.45
C SER A 50 22.80 -6.27 -4.63
N TRP A 51 21.80 -6.57 -5.47
CA TRP A 51 21.99 -7.38 -6.67
C TRP A 51 22.93 -6.68 -7.66
N PHE A 52 22.59 -5.44 -8.02
CA PHE A 52 23.39 -4.68 -8.99
C PHE A 52 24.77 -4.33 -8.47
N ASN A 53 24.91 -4.02 -7.16
CA ASN A 53 26.21 -3.81 -6.53
C ASN A 53 27.09 -5.07 -6.59
N LYS A 54 26.52 -6.26 -6.38
CA LYS A 54 27.27 -7.54 -6.48
C LYS A 54 27.70 -7.84 -7.92
N LYS A 55 26.90 -7.42 -8.90
CA LYS A 55 27.21 -7.54 -10.33
C LYS A 55 28.15 -6.45 -10.83
N GLN A 56 28.40 -5.40 -10.03
CA GLN A 56 29.16 -4.21 -10.40
C GLN A 56 28.61 -3.53 -11.67
N ASP A 57 27.28 -3.53 -11.82
CA ASP A 57 26.62 -2.89 -12.96
C ASP A 57 26.52 -1.38 -12.73
N LEU A 58 27.55 -0.67 -13.18
CA LEU A 58 27.63 0.79 -13.07
C LEU A 58 26.45 1.52 -13.71
N LYS A 59 25.80 0.95 -14.74
CA LYS A 59 24.64 1.60 -15.38
C LYS A 59 23.42 1.53 -14.46
N ALA A 60 23.20 0.38 -13.84
CA ALA A 60 22.13 0.19 -12.88
C ALA A 60 22.39 0.97 -11.57
N GLU A 61 23.62 0.96 -11.07
CA GLU A 61 24.01 1.74 -9.89
C GLU A 61 23.80 3.24 -10.09
N ASN A 62 24.21 3.79 -11.23
CA ASN A 62 23.97 5.20 -11.58
C ASN A 62 22.47 5.51 -11.71
N ALA A 63 21.68 4.60 -12.28
CA ALA A 63 20.23 4.77 -12.36
C ALA A 63 19.59 4.79 -10.96
N ILE A 64 20.01 3.88 -10.07
CA ILE A 64 19.56 3.82 -8.67
C ILE A 64 19.89 5.14 -7.95
N ALA A 65 21.13 5.63 -8.06
CA ALA A 65 21.55 6.88 -7.45
C ALA A 65 20.70 8.06 -7.95
N ALA A 66 20.48 8.15 -9.28
CA ALA A 66 19.66 9.20 -9.87
C ALA A 66 18.19 9.15 -9.39
N ILE A 67 17.61 7.97 -9.18
CA ILE A 67 16.25 7.85 -8.58
C ILE A 67 16.24 8.42 -7.16
N GLN A 68 17.26 8.12 -6.36
CA GLN A 68 17.33 8.53 -4.95
C GLN A 68 17.61 10.03 -4.78
N GLU A 69 18.40 10.62 -5.68
CA GLU A 69 18.80 12.02 -5.61
C GLU A 69 17.79 12.95 -6.26
N GLN A 70 17.21 12.54 -7.40
CA GLN A 70 16.43 13.44 -8.27
C GLN A 70 14.94 13.13 -8.27
N GLY A 71 14.51 11.98 -7.75
CA GLY A 71 13.09 11.59 -7.77
C GLY A 71 12.50 11.43 -9.17
N SER A 72 13.33 11.27 -10.20
CA SER A 72 12.87 11.24 -11.59
C SER A 72 12.37 9.86 -12.01
N LEU A 73 11.33 9.84 -12.85
CA LEU A 73 10.80 8.62 -13.47
C LEU A 73 11.69 8.10 -14.62
N GLU A 74 12.51 8.95 -15.23
CA GLU A 74 13.36 8.53 -16.35
C GLU A 74 14.44 7.51 -15.92
N PRO A 75 15.20 7.74 -14.83
CA PRO A 75 16.08 6.71 -14.25
C PRO A 75 15.36 5.41 -13.86
N LEU A 76 14.11 5.50 -13.38
CA LEU A 76 13.30 4.32 -13.03
C LEU A 76 13.00 3.45 -14.26
N ASN A 77 12.69 4.06 -15.41
CA ASN A 77 12.47 3.35 -16.65
C ASN A 77 13.74 2.64 -17.14
N LYS A 78 14.91 3.28 -17.05
CA LYS A 78 16.19 2.65 -17.38
C LYS A 78 16.48 1.46 -16.46
N LEU A 79 16.28 1.63 -15.16
CA LEU A 79 16.43 0.57 -14.17
C LEU A 79 15.46 -0.59 -14.41
N THR A 80 14.26 -0.30 -14.94
CA THR A 80 13.29 -1.34 -15.32
C THR A 80 13.87 -2.25 -16.39
N THR A 81 14.44 -1.71 -17.46
CA THR A 81 15.07 -2.52 -18.51
C THR A 81 16.24 -3.35 -17.99
N TYR A 82 17.07 -2.79 -17.11
CA TYR A 82 18.20 -3.53 -16.53
C TYR A 82 17.72 -4.66 -15.62
N LEU A 83 16.72 -4.39 -14.78
CA LEU A 83 16.15 -5.40 -13.89
C LEU A 83 15.44 -6.51 -14.66
N ASP A 84 14.79 -6.19 -15.78
CA ASP A 84 14.10 -7.17 -16.61
C ASP A 84 15.09 -8.20 -17.18
N ASN A 85 16.20 -7.71 -17.76
CA ASN A 85 17.29 -8.58 -18.26
C ASN A 85 17.89 -9.47 -17.17
N GLU A 86 18.10 -8.92 -15.97
CA GLU A 86 18.61 -9.70 -14.84
C GLU A 86 17.60 -10.74 -14.34
N MET A 87 16.31 -10.43 -14.35
CA MET A 87 15.24 -11.35 -13.97
C MET A 87 15.04 -12.47 -15.00
N GLU A 88 15.31 -12.21 -16.29
CA GLU A 88 15.36 -13.24 -17.32
C GLU A 88 16.58 -14.16 -17.16
N THR A 89 17.73 -13.55 -16.82
CA THR A 89 19.00 -14.27 -16.65
C THR A 89 19.04 -15.11 -15.37
N ASP A 90 18.48 -14.61 -14.27
CA ASP A 90 18.40 -15.31 -12.98
C ASP A 90 16.94 -15.47 -12.51
N PRO A 91 16.31 -16.62 -12.80
CA PRO A 91 14.94 -16.89 -12.39
C PRO A 91 14.74 -16.99 -10.88
N ILE A 92 15.77 -17.32 -10.09
CA ILE A 92 15.68 -17.44 -8.63
C ILE A 92 15.57 -16.03 -8.04
N PHE A 93 16.44 -15.13 -8.48
CA PHE A 93 16.37 -13.72 -8.15
C PHE A 93 15.02 -13.11 -8.55
N ALA A 94 14.54 -13.39 -9.77
CA ALA A 94 13.24 -12.93 -10.23
C ALA A 94 12.09 -13.42 -9.36
N GLN A 95 12.09 -14.71 -9.00
CA GLN A 95 11.07 -15.30 -8.15
C GLN A 95 11.03 -14.63 -6.78
N ASP A 96 12.20 -14.35 -6.20
CA ASP A 96 12.31 -13.70 -4.90
C ASP A 96 11.78 -12.26 -4.91
N LEU A 97 12.08 -11.48 -5.94
CA LEU A 97 11.54 -10.12 -6.09
C LEU A 97 10.02 -10.14 -6.25
N ARG A 98 9.50 -11.07 -7.06
CA ARG A 98 8.04 -11.23 -7.26
C ARG A 98 7.34 -11.62 -5.95
N LYS A 99 7.93 -12.51 -5.15
CA LYS A 99 7.39 -12.88 -3.83
C LYS A 99 7.29 -11.67 -2.89
N LEU A 100 8.36 -10.89 -2.77
CA LEU A 100 8.37 -9.67 -1.95
C LEU A 100 7.35 -8.65 -2.46
N ALA A 101 7.28 -8.43 -3.77
CA ALA A 101 6.30 -7.53 -4.37
C ALA A 101 4.85 -7.97 -4.07
N GLN A 102 4.55 -9.26 -4.19
CA GLN A 102 3.23 -9.80 -3.89
C GLN A 102 2.88 -9.64 -2.40
N GLN A 103 3.84 -9.82 -1.48
CA GLN A 103 3.63 -9.56 -0.06
C GLN A 103 3.23 -8.10 0.20
N ILE A 104 3.92 -7.15 -0.44
CA ILE A 104 3.59 -5.72 -0.31
C ILE A 104 2.16 -5.46 -0.80
N ILE A 105 1.78 -5.98 -1.97
CA ILE A 105 0.44 -5.83 -2.54
C ILE A 105 -0.62 -6.40 -1.58
N ASN A 106 -0.40 -7.60 -1.03
CA ASN A 106 -1.32 -8.23 -0.10
C ASN A 106 -1.50 -7.42 1.20
N ILE A 107 -0.42 -6.84 1.73
CA ILE A 107 -0.47 -5.96 2.91
C ILE A 107 -1.26 -4.69 2.59
N GLN A 108 -1.04 -4.09 1.43
CA GLN A 108 -1.77 -2.89 1.01
C GLN A 108 -3.28 -3.17 0.89
N ASN A 109 -3.66 -4.28 0.26
CA ASN A 109 -5.06 -4.67 0.08
C ASN A 109 -5.76 -4.96 1.42
N THR A 110 -5.12 -5.73 2.31
CA THR A 110 -5.66 -6.03 3.66
C THR A 110 -5.93 -4.75 4.45
N ASN A 111 -5.05 -3.76 4.36
CA ASN A 111 -5.23 -2.48 5.04
C ASN A 111 -6.38 -1.65 4.44
N GLN A 112 -6.60 -1.72 3.12
CA GLN A 112 -7.75 -1.06 2.47
C GLN A 112 -9.09 -1.66 2.91
N GLU A 113 -9.18 -2.98 3.02
CA GLU A 113 -10.37 -3.66 3.52
C GLU A 113 -10.68 -3.27 4.98
N GLN A 114 -9.67 -3.22 5.85
CA GLN A 114 -9.86 -2.82 7.25
C GLN A 114 -10.34 -1.38 7.40
N VAL A 115 -9.88 -0.44 6.56
CA VAL A 115 -10.37 0.95 6.57
C VAL A 115 -11.84 1.01 6.17
N GLN A 116 -12.25 0.30 5.12
CA GLN A 116 -13.68 0.25 4.71
C GLN A 116 -14.58 -0.35 5.81
N PHE A 117 -14.15 -1.42 6.49
CA PHE A 117 -14.91 -1.99 7.61
C PHE A 117 -14.90 -1.11 8.85
N GLY A 118 -13.82 -0.36 9.11
CA GLY A 118 -13.72 0.59 10.22
C GLY A 118 -14.68 1.78 10.08
N GLU A 119 -14.76 2.35 8.87
CA GLU A 119 -15.68 3.45 8.55
C GLU A 119 -17.16 3.01 8.66
N MET A 120 -17.49 1.80 8.21
CA MET A 120 -18.84 1.23 8.39
C MET A 120 -19.22 1.06 9.88
N LYS A 121 -18.28 0.69 10.76
CA LYS A 121 -18.54 0.55 12.20
C LYS A 121 -18.69 1.89 12.92
N GLN A 122 -18.10 2.98 12.41
CA GLN A 122 -18.31 4.32 12.95
C GLN A 122 -19.65 4.89 12.50
N LEU A 123 -20.01 4.77 11.21
CA LEU A 123 -21.31 5.21 10.68
C LEU A 123 -22.50 4.55 11.40
N ASN A 124 -22.40 3.26 11.75
CA ASN A 124 -23.46 2.58 12.50
C ASN A 124 -23.53 3.01 13.99
N ARG A 125 -22.42 3.45 14.59
CA ARG A 125 -22.42 3.93 15.98
C ARG A 125 -23.01 5.34 16.11
N ASP A 126 -22.78 6.21 15.14
CA ASP A 126 -23.33 7.56 15.15
C ASP A 126 -24.81 7.60 14.73
N ASN A 127 -25.27 6.67 13.89
CA ASN A 127 -26.70 6.57 13.53
C ASN A 127 -27.57 5.95 14.64
N SER A 128 -26.99 5.30 15.66
CA SER A 128 -27.73 4.67 16.76
C SER A 128 -28.11 5.63 17.91
N LYS A 129 -27.72 6.90 17.87
CA LYS A 129 -28.02 7.89 18.94
C LYS A 129 -29.10 8.91 18.57
N GLY A 130 -29.64 8.87 17.36
CA GLY A 130 -30.71 9.76 16.91
C GLY A 130 -32.08 9.09 16.95
N THR A 131 -32.97 9.58 17.82
CA THR A 131 -34.41 9.29 17.91
C THR A 131 -34.83 8.22 18.92
N GLN A 132 -34.77 8.58 20.20
CA GLN A 132 -35.88 8.30 21.12
C GLN A 132 -36.34 9.63 21.71
N ILE A 133 -37.22 10.35 21.02
CA ILE A 133 -38.03 11.39 21.67
C ILE A 133 -39.51 11.15 21.35
N GLN A 134 -40.28 11.17 22.44
CA GLN A 134 -41.71 11.46 22.57
C GLN A 134 -42.66 10.27 22.77
N ALA A 135 -42.68 9.76 24.01
CA ALA A 135 -43.95 9.62 24.71
C ALA A 135 -43.99 10.71 25.81
N LYS A 136 -44.48 11.90 25.41
CA LYS A 136 -44.85 12.97 26.35
C LYS A 136 -45.89 12.40 27.32
N ARG A 137 -45.67 12.64 28.62
CA ARG A 137 -46.71 12.59 29.65
C ARG A 137 -47.90 13.41 29.17
N ILE A 138 -49.09 12.80 29.21
CA ILE A 138 -50.34 13.56 29.33
C ILE A 138 -50.80 13.32 30.77
N ASP A 139 -50.51 14.29 31.62
CA ASP A 139 -51.13 14.41 32.93
C ASP A 139 -52.57 14.96 32.73
N ARG A 140 -53.52 14.24 33.37
CA ARG A 140 -54.68 14.78 34.12
C ARG A 140 -55.89 15.34 33.35
N ILE A 141 -57.08 14.77 33.61
CA ILE A 141 -58.21 15.35 34.37
C ILE A 141 -59.51 14.56 34.07
N GLY A 142 -60.27 14.26 35.13
CA GLY A 142 -61.72 14.02 35.12
C GLY A 142 -62.11 12.63 35.66
N ASP A 143 -63.02 12.45 36.61
CA ASP A 143 -63.81 13.38 37.41
C ASP A 143 -64.30 12.63 38.66
N ASP A 144 -64.41 13.39 39.74
CA ASP A 144 -65.20 13.09 40.93
C ASP A 144 -66.63 12.69 40.52
N TYR A 145 -67.12 11.52 40.96
CA TYR A 145 -68.56 11.35 41.18
C TYR A 145 -68.83 10.43 42.38
N THR A 146 -69.26 11.10 43.42
CA THR A 146 -69.98 10.66 44.61
C THR A 146 -71.20 9.79 44.27
N LYS A 147 -71.36 8.67 44.99
CA LYS A 147 -72.60 8.29 45.69
C LYS A 147 -72.37 7.13 46.65
#